data_AF-A0A535IT70-F1
#
_entry.id   AF-A0A535IT70-F1
#
_cell.length_a   1.000
_cell.length_b   1.000
_cell.length_c   1.000
_cell.angle_alpha   90.00
_cell.angle_beta   90.00
_cell.angle_gamma   90.00
#
_symmetry.space_group_name_H-M   'P 1'
#
loop_
_entity.id
_entity.type
_entity.pdbx_description
1 polymer ?
#
loop_
_entity_poly.entity_id
_entity_poly.type
_entity_poly.pdbx_seq_one_letter_code
_entity_poly.pdbx_strand_id
1 'polypeptide(L)' 'MASPDTLRPRRHSTVSVDVGGVLVGAAHPIVVQSMTNTDTADADATAIQVARLAHAGSQLV' A
#
# COMPACT_ATOMS: atom_id res chain seq x y z
N MET A 1 30.80 -4.56 15.02
CA MET A 1 29.79 -3.72 14.33
C MET A 1 28.63 -4.62 13.94
N ALA A 2 27.40 -4.26 14.31
CA ALA A 2 26.23 -5.03 13.93
C ALA A 2 26.02 -4.90 12.41
N SER A 3 25.80 -6.02 11.71
CA SER A 3 25.54 -6.03 10.27
C SER A 3 24.26 -5.22 9.98
N PRO A 4 24.18 -4.41 8.89
CA PRO A 4 22.99 -3.60 8.58
C PRO A 4 21.68 -4.41 8.55
N ASP A 5 21.76 -5.71 8.31
CA ASP A 5 20.62 -6.62 8.31
C ASP A 5 20.01 -6.84 9.72
N THR A 6 20.79 -6.65 10.78
CA THR A 6 20.32 -6.77 12.18
C THR A 6 19.46 -5.58 12.64
N LEU A 7 19.51 -4.46 11.91
CA LEU A 7 18.66 -3.29 12.17
C LEU A 7 17.33 -3.34 11.40
N ARG A 8 17.13 -4.35 10.53
CA ARG A 8 15.87 -4.47 9.80
C ARG A 8 14.78 -5.02 10.72
N PRO A 9 13.68 -4.28 10.93
CA PRO A 9 12.58 -4.79 11.74
C PRO A 9 11.98 -6.03 11.07
N ARG A 10 11.71 -7.07 11.86
CA ARG A 10 10.96 -8.23 11.40
C ARG A 10 9.48 -7.89 11.39
N ARG A 11 8.79 -8.23 10.30
CA ARG A 11 7.32 -8.13 10.22
C ARG A 11 6.69 -9.00 11.33
N HIS A 12 5.71 -8.46 12.03
CA HIS A 12 4.93 -9.22 13.02
C HIS A 12 4.16 -10.35 12.32
N SER A 13 4.02 -11.50 13.00
CA SER A 13 3.20 -12.61 12.49
C SER A 13 1.72 -12.24 12.50
N THR A 14 1.07 -12.25 11.35
CA THR A 14 -0.36 -11.95 11.20
C THR A 14 -0.99 -12.91 10.21
N VAL A 15 -2.32 -12.99 10.21
CA VAL A 15 -3.07 -13.66 9.13
C VAL A 15 -2.91 -12.90 7.81
N SER A 16 -3.18 -13.59 6.69
CA SER A 16 -3.33 -12.98 5.36
C SER A 16 -4.77 -12.49 5.17
N VAL A 17 -4.93 -11.30 4.59
CA VAL A 17 -6.22 -10.74 4.18
C VAL A 17 -6.16 -10.38 2.70
N ASP A 18 -7.21 -10.71 1.96
CA ASP A 18 -7.39 -10.33 0.56
C ASP A 18 -8.18 -9.02 0.46
N VAL A 19 -7.57 -7.99 -0.13
CA VAL A 19 -8.19 -6.71 -0.44
C VAL A 19 -8.27 -6.57 -1.95
N GLY A 20 -9.35 -7.06 -2.56
CA GLY A 20 -9.60 -6.92 -4.00
C GLY A 20 -8.53 -7.57 -4.90
N GLY A 21 -7.90 -8.65 -4.45
CA GLY A 21 -6.79 -9.34 -5.12
C GLY A 21 -5.40 -9.00 -4.56
N VAL A 22 -5.30 -8.02 -3.65
CA VAL A 22 -4.04 -7.63 -2.98
C VAL A 22 -3.94 -8.31 -1.62
N LEU A 23 -2.96 -9.21 -1.48
CA LEU A 23 -2.73 -9.94 -0.23
C LEU A 23 -1.91 -9.11 0.77
N VAL A 24 -2.47 -8.91 1.97
CA VAL A 24 -1.86 -8.13 3.06
C VAL A 24 -1.60 -9.01 4.28
N GLY A 25 -0.40 -8.91 4.86
CA GLY A 25 -0.02 -9.63 6.09
C GLY A 25 0.84 -10.87 5.85
N ALA A 26 1.03 -11.68 6.90
CA ALA A 26 1.80 -12.92 6.88
C ALA A 26 3.18 -12.75 6.21
N ALA A 27 3.51 -13.61 5.24
CA ALA A 27 4.74 -13.59 4.47
C ALA A 27 4.65 -12.75 3.18
N HIS A 28 3.55 -12.03 2.94
CA HIS A 28 3.41 -11.19 1.76
C HIS A 28 4.23 -9.89 1.88
N PRO A 29 4.68 -9.31 0.75
CA PRO A 29 5.38 -8.02 0.75
C PRO A 29 4.62 -6.92 1.49
N ILE A 30 5.35 -5.88 1.91
CA ILE A 30 4.71 -4.66 2.42
C ILE A 30 4.02 -3.97 1.24
N VAL A 31 2.73 -3.72 1.38
CA VAL A 31 1.91 -3.06 0.35
C VAL A 31 2.01 -1.55 0.52
N VAL A 32 2.20 -0.82 -0.57
CA VAL A 32 2.18 0.64 -0.61
C VAL A 32 0.75 1.11 -0.83
N GLN A 33 0.19 1.83 0.14
CA GLN A 33 -1.12 2.47 0.05
C GLN A 33 -0.95 3.99 -0.06
N SER A 34 -1.87 4.64 -0.76
CA SER A 34 -2.01 6.10 -0.79
C SER A 34 -3.46 6.49 -0.55
N MET A 35 -3.74 7.79 -0.58
CA MET A 35 -5.08 8.34 -0.39
C MET A 35 -5.25 9.54 -1.31
N THR A 36 -6.45 9.72 -1.86
CA THR A 36 -6.79 10.93 -2.61
C THR A 36 -6.88 12.14 -1.69
N ASN A 37 -6.74 13.33 -2.26
CA ASN A 37 -6.94 14.60 -1.55
C ASN A 37 -7.85 15.58 -2.32
N THR A 38 -8.48 15.11 -3.39
CA THR A 38 -9.59 15.77 -4.07
C THR A 38 -10.85 15.73 -3.19
N ASP A 39 -11.82 16.58 -3.49
CA ASP A 39 -13.17 16.40 -2.96
C ASP A 39 -13.75 15.10 -3.54
N THR A 40 -14.06 14.12 -2.68
CA THR A 40 -14.61 12.83 -3.11
C THR A 40 -15.93 12.98 -3.86
N ALA A 41 -16.68 14.07 -3.65
CA ALA A 41 -17.89 14.35 -4.43
C ALA A 41 -17.59 14.71 -5.90
N ASP A 42 -16.37 15.17 -6.20
CA ASP A 42 -15.86 15.34 -7.55
C ASP A 42 -15.30 14.01 -8.06
N ALA A 43 -16.16 13.26 -8.75
CA ALA A 43 -15.83 11.93 -9.27
C ALA A 43 -14.69 11.96 -10.30
N ASP A 44 -14.65 12.96 -11.16
CA ASP A 44 -13.65 13.05 -12.24
C ASP A 44 -12.27 13.37 -11.68
N ALA A 45 -12.18 14.37 -10.80
CA ALA A 45 -10.92 14.72 -10.15
C ALA A 45 -10.37 13.54 -9.34
N THR A 46 -11.25 12.86 -8.59
CA THR A 46 -10.91 11.70 -7.77
C THR A 46 -10.43 10.52 -8.61
N ALA A 47 -11.14 10.16 -9.69
CA ALA A 47 -10.75 9.08 -10.58
C ALA A 47 -9.39 9.34 -11.27
N ILE A 48 -9.15 10.58 -11.71
CA ILE A 48 -7.88 10.99 -12.30
C ILE A 48 -6.74 10.87 -11.28
N GLN A 49 -6.97 11.27 -10.02
CA GLN A 49 -5.96 11.14 -8.98
C GLN A 49 -5.67 9.67 -8.63
N VAL A 50 -6.70 8.82 -8.53
CA VAL A 50 -6.54 7.38 -8.29
C VAL A 50 -5.63 6.78 -9.38
N ALA A 51 -5.89 7.08 -10.66
CA ALA A 51 -5.07 6.59 -11.77
C ALA A 51 -3.60 7.06 -11.67
N ARG A 52 -3.37 8.32 -11.25
CA ARG A 52 -2.01 8.85 -11.04
C ARG A 52 -1.29 8.16 -9.88
N LEU A 53 -1.97 7.91 -8.77
CA LEU A 53 -1.42 7.20 -7.61
C LEU A 53 -1.06 5.75 -7.98
N ALA A 54 -1.95 5.06 -8.70
CA ALA A 54 -1.68 3.71 -9.19
C ALA A 54 -0.47 3.69 -10.13
N HIS A 55 -0.38 4.64 -11.07
CA HIS A 55 0.77 4.77 -11.97
C HIS A 55 2.08 5.07 -11.23
N ALA A 56 2.02 5.81 -10.12
CA ALA A 56 3.17 6.09 -9.26
C ALA A 56 3.60 4.89 -8.39
N GLY A 57 2.88 3.76 -8.46
CA GLY A 57 3.19 2.53 -7.73
C GLY A 57 2.35 2.29 -6.49
N SER A 58 1.28 3.07 -6.27
CA SER A 58 0.31 2.77 -5.23
C SER A 58 -0.43 1.48 -5.57
N GLN A 59 -0.48 0.55 -4.62
CA GLN A 59 -1.14 -0.74 -4.76
C GLN A 59 -2.58 -0.72 -4.23
N LEU A 60 -2.89 0.24 -3.36
CA LEU A 60 -4.20 0.50 -2.78
C LEU A 60 -4.41 2.01 -2.67
N VAL A 61 -5.58 2.50 -3.05
CA VAL A 61 -5.99 3.91 -2.92
C VAL A 61 -7.33 3.97 -2.19
#